data_AF-A0A4Q3E422-F1
#
_entry.id   AF-A0A4Q3E422-F1
#
_cell.length_a   1.000
_cell.length_b   1.000
_cell.length_c   1.000
_cell.angle_alpha   90.00
_cell.angle_beta   90.00
_cell.angle_gamma   90.00
#
_symmetry.space_group_name_H-M   'P 1'
#
loop_
_entity.id
_entity.type
_entity.pdbx_description
1 polymer ?
#
loop_
_entity_poly.entity_id
_entity_poly.type
_entity_poly.pdbx_seq_one_letter_code
_entity_poly.pdbx_strand_id
1 'polypeptide(L)' 'MDLTQTAQQEFQHTIKEELTITGAGIHTGQAVTMRLKPAEP' A
#
# COMPACT_ATOMS: atom_id res chain seq x y z
N MET A 1 -20.79 -2.88 -34.07
CA MET A 1 -19.97 -3.24 -32.90
C MET A 1 -19.98 -2.04 -31.99
N ASP A 2 -20.76 -2.14 -30.93
CA ASP A 2 -20.84 -1.10 -29.90
C ASP A 2 -19.59 -1.22 -29.02
N LEU A 3 -18.71 -0.22 -29.07
CA LEU A 3 -17.43 -0.18 -28.37
C LEU A 3 -17.58 0.66 -27.09
N THR A 4 -18.53 0.32 -26.23
CA THR A 4 -18.59 0.88 -24.87
C THR A 4 -17.62 0.13 -23.95
N GLN A 5 -16.34 0.13 -24.33
CA GLN A 5 -15.27 -0.18 -23.38
C GLN A 5 -15.05 1.11 -22.59
N THR A 6 -15.80 1.29 -21.50
CA THR A 6 -15.38 2.23 -20.44
C THR A 6 -14.01 1.77 -20.00
N ALA A 7 -12.97 2.37 -20.57
CA ALA A 7 -11.60 2.20 -20.12
C ALA A 7 -11.61 2.59 -18.64
N GLN A 8 -11.54 1.59 -17.77
CA GLN A 8 -11.65 1.78 -16.35
C GLN A 8 -10.41 2.54 -15.93
N GLN A 9 -10.58 3.83 -15.61
CA GLN A 9 -9.47 4.71 -15.31
C GLN A 9 -8.85 4.27 -13.98
N GLU A 10 -7.62 3.78 -14.03
CA GLU A 10 -6.85 3.41 -12.85
C GLU A 10 -6.04 4.61 -12.34
N PHE A 11 -6.00 4.78 -11.03
CA PHE A 11 -5.22 5.82 -10.37
C PHE A 11 -4.19 5.17 -9.46
N GLN A 12 -3.06 5.84 -9.25
CA GLN A 12 -2.12 5.44 -8.22
C GLN A 12 -2.72 5.69 -6.84
N HIS A 13 -2.52 4.72 -5.94
CA HIS A 13 -2.99 4.79 -4.57
C HIS A 13 -1.79 4.80 -3.62
N THR A 14 -1.93 5.57 -2.56
CA THR A 14 -1.01 5.57 -1.42
C THR A 14 -1.84 5.54 -0.13
N ILE A 15 -1.19 5.39 1.03
CA ILE A 15 -1.88 5.43 2.32
C ILE A 15 -2.23 6.87 2.70
N LYS A 16 -3.36 7.07 3.38
CA LYS A 16 -3.86 8.40 3.76
C LYS A 16 -2.97 9.10 4.80
N GLU A 17 -2.43 8.34 5.75
CA GLU A 17 -1.65 8.84 6.87
C GLU A 17 -0.60 7.81 7.32
N GLU A 18 0.35 8.23 8.15
CA GLU A 18 1.41 7.35 8.66
C GLU A 18 0.83 6.22 9.54
N LEU A 19 1.25 4.98 9.26
CA LEU A 19 0.83 3.79 10.00
C LEU A 19 2.02 3.14 10.68
N THR A 20 1.86 2.79 11.96
CA THR A 20 2.86 2.04 12.73
C THR A 20 2.39 0.60 12.97
N ILE A 21 3.26 -0.36 12.69
CA ILE A 21 3.00 -1.79 12.89
C ILE A 21 4.15 -2.39 13.71
N THR A 22 3.82 -3.18 14.73
CA THR A 22 4.80 -3.92 15.55
C THR A 22 4.59 -5.42 15.41
N GLY A 23 5.68 -6.19 15.35
CA GLY A 23 5.61 -7.65 15.26
C GLY A 23 6.96 -8.33 15.40
N ALA A 24 7.00 -9.63 15.11
CA ALA A 24 8.23 -10.42 15.07
C ALA A 24 8.61 -10.75 13.61
N GLY A 25 9.90 -10.68 13.28
CA GLY A 25 10.41 -11.10 11.97
C GLY A 25 10.29 -12.62 11.81
N ILE A 26 9.61 -13.10 10.77
CA ILE A 26 9.27 -14.52 10.62
C ILE A 26 10.49 -15.46 10.53
N HIS A 27 11.64 -14.95 10.08
CA HIS A 27 12.88 -15.72 9.95
C HIS A 27 13.87 -15.47 11.09
N THR A 28 13.75 -14.34 11.81
CA THR A 28 14.73 -13.92 12.81
C THR A 28 14.18 -14.00 14.24
N GLY A 29 12.85 -14.02 14.41
CA GLY A 29 12.17 -13.90 15.70
C GLY A 29 12.34 -12.53 16.37
N GLN A 30 13.05 -11.59 15.74
CA GLN A 30 13.36 -10.30 16.34
C GLN A 30 12.12 -9.40 16.32
N ALA A 31 11.94 -8.62 17.38
CA ALA A 31 10.92 -7.58 17.42
C ALA A 31 11.27 -6.46 16.42
N VAL A 32 10.29 -6.07 15.60
CA VAL A 32 10.41 -5.03 14.59
C VAL A 32 9.27 -4.04 14.73
N THR A 33 9.57 -2.77 14.51
CA THR A 33 8.57 -1.70 14.35
C THR A 33 8.70 -1.12 12.95
N MET A 34 7.64 -1.22 12.16
CA MET A 34 7.55 -0.63 10.83
C MET A 34 6.76 0.67 10.88
N ARG A 35 7.22 1.66 10.12
CA ARG A 35 6.52 2.94 9.91
C ARG A 35 6.31 3.12 8.42
N LEU A 36 5.06 3.01 7.98
CA LEU A 36 4.66 3.22 6.60
C LEU A 36 4.20 4.67 6.44
N LYS A 37 4.69 5.36 5.41
CA LYS A 37 4.37 6.77 5.15
C LYS A 37 3.70 6.92 3.78
N PRO A 38 2.81 7.92 3.61
CA PRO A 38 2.32 8.31 2.28
C PRO A 38 3.50 8.64 1.34
N ALA A 39 3.30 8.42 0.05
CA ALA A 39 4.26 8.68 -1.01
C ALA A 39 3.61 9.37 -2.19
N GLU A 40 4.37 10.22 -2.88
CA GLU A 40 3.93 10.90 -4.11
C GLU A 40 3.74 9.89 -5.26
N PRO A 41 2.89 10.22 -6.26
CA PRO A 41 2.72 9.39 -7.46
C PRO A 41 4.02 9.13 -8.23
#